data_AF-A0AAJ6HU08-F1
#
_entry.id   AF-A0AAJ6HU08-F1
#
_cell.length_a   1.000
_cell.length_b   1.000
_cell.length_c   1.000
_cell.angle_alpha   90.00
_cell.angle_beta   90.00
_cell.angle_gamma   90.00
#
_symmetry.space_group_name_H-M   'P 1'
#
loop_
_entity.id
_entity.type
_entity.pdbx_description
1 polymer ?
#
loop_
_entity_poly.entity_id
_entity_poly.type
_entity_poly.pdbx_seq_one_letter_code
_entity_poly.pdbx_strand_id
1 'polypeptide(L)'
;MTDGQLWLDPARARRGGADLASSGAAVTARRAAEGGEIETASGVQPWGRDDIGAAFERNYRGIEQTVLRAWAGVGHRLTELGSDVVRAVDASMRTDSASATRLDRVADKR
;
A
#
# COMPACT_ATOMS: atom_id res chain seq x y z
N MET A 1 -22.65 -6.15 13.04
CA MET A 1 -22.38 -5.00 12.14
C MET A 1 -23.36 -3.90 12.52
N THR A 2 -22.93 -2.97 13.36
CA THR A 2 -23.73 -1.86 13.87
C THR A 2 -23.59 -0.64 12.95
N ASP A 3 -24.68 -0.29 12.25
CA ASP A 3 -25.02 1.01 11.63
C ASP A 3 -23.92 1.83 10.93
N GLY A 4 -22.92 1.20 10.33
CA GLY A 4 -21.91 1.89 9.50
C GLY A 4 -21.06 2.94 10.24
N GLN A 5 -21.22 3.08 11.56
CA GLN A 5 -20.44 3.98 12.40
C GLN A 5 -19.20 3.27 12.93
N LEU A 6 -18.04 3.84 12.63
CA LEU A 6 -16.73 3.33 13.02
C LEU A 6 -16.13 4.25 14.08
N TRP A 7 -16.11 3.79 15.33
CA TRP A 7 -15.50 4.52 16.45
C TRP A 7 -14.01 4.23 16.49
N LEU A 8 -13.21 5.16 15.99
CA LEU A 8 -11.74 5.08 15.97
C LEU A 8 -11.14 6.23 16.78
N ASP A 9 -10.02 5.95 17.45
CA ASP A 9 -9.12 6.98 17.94
C ASP A 9 -8.43 7.63 16.72
N PRO A 10 -8.67 8.93 16.44
CA PRO A 10 -8.14 9.60 15.25
C PRO A 10 -6.61 9.63 15.22
N ALA A 11 -5.96 9.79 16.36
CA ALA A 11 -4.50 9.86 16.44
C ALA A 11 -3.88 8.48 16.12
N ARG A 12 -4.48 7.41 16.64
CA ARG A 12 -4.06 6.03 16.33
C ARG A 12 -4.32 5.69 14.87
N ALA A 13 -5.48 6.04 14.33
CA ALA A 13 -5.84 5.77 12.94
C ALA A 13 -4.90 6.52 11.96
N ARG A 14 -4.61 7.80 12.24
CA ARG A 14 -3.67 8.59 11.44
C ARG A 14 -2.25 8.02 11.49
N ARG A 15 -1.78 7.61 12.67
CA ARG A 15 -0.46 6.96 12.81
C ARG A 15 -0.42 5.64 12.04
N GLY A 16 -1.43 4.79 12.19
CA GLY A 16 -1.52 3.53 11.48
C GLY A 16 -1.53 3.70 9.96
N GLY A 17 -2.24 4.71 9.44
CA GLY A 17 -2.20 5.06 8.02
C GLY A 17 -0.81 5.50 7.55
N ALA A 18 -0.11 6.33 8.34
CA ALA A 18 1.26 6.75 8.02
C ALA A 18 2.25 5.58 8.04
N ASP A 19 2.16 4.70 9.05
CA ASP A 19 3.01 3.51 9.17
C ASP A 19 2.77 2.53 8.02
N LEU A 20 1.51 2.38 7.61
CA LEU A 20 1.13 1.56 6.45
C LEU A 20 1.70 2.12 5.15
N ALA A 21 1.62 3.44 4.96
CA ALA A 21 2.19 4.09 3.78
C ALA A 21 3.72 3.95 3.72
N SER A 22 4.39 4.13 4.87
CA SER A 22 5.83 3.90 5.01
C SER A 22 6.23 2.47 4.68
N SER A 23 5.44 1.49 5.15
CA SER A 23 5.63 0.07 4.84
C SER A 23 5.47 -0.21 3.34
N GLY A 24 4.48 0.39 2.68
CA GLY A 24 4.31 0.30 1.23
C GLY A 24 5.51 0.86 0.44
N ALA A 25 6.05 1.99 0.88
CA ALA A 25 7.27 2.56 0.31
C ALA A 25 8.49 1.64 0.50
N ALA A 26 8.66 1.05 1.69
CA ALA A 26 9.73 0.10 1.95
C ALA A 26 9.62 -1.18 1.10
N VAL A 27 8.40 -1.72 0.93
CA VAL A 27 8.14 -2.88 0.04
C VAL A 27 8.47 -2.53 -1.41
N THR A 28 8.10 -1.34 -1.86
CA THR A 28 8.40 -0.85 -3.21
C THR A 28 9.91 -0.71 -3.44
N ALA A 29 10.63 -0.14 -2.46
CA ALA A 29 12.08 0.00 -2.52
C ALA A 29 12.79 -1.37 -2.59
N ARG A 30 12.35 -2.35 -1.80
CA ARG A 30 12.88 -3.72 -1.88
C ARG A 30 12.60 -4.38 -3.22
N ARG A 31 11.40 -4.21 -3.79
CA ARG A 31 11.12 -4.70 -5.14
C ARG A 31 12.09 -4.10 -6.16
N ALA A 32 12.39 -2.81 -6.04
CA ALA A 32 13.30 -2.13 -6.97
C ALA A 32 14.73 -2.67 -6.86
N ALA A 33 15.22 -2.92 -5.64
CA ALA A 33 16.55 -3.46 -5.39
C ALA A 33 16.62 -4.96 -5.69
N GLU A 34 16.03 -5.79 -4.83
CA GLU A 34 16.10 -7.26 -4.89
C GLU A 34 15.44 -7.80 -6.17
N GLY A 35 14.30 -7.23 -6.57
CA GLY A 35 13.65 -7.60 -7.83
C GLY A 35 14.47 -7.23 -9.06
N GLY A 36 15.18 -6.09 -9.04
CA GLY A 36 16.08 -5.68 -10.11
C GLY A 36 17.29 -6.61 -10.26
N GLU A 37 17.82 -7.10 -9.13
CA GLU A 37 18.88 -8.12 -9.13
C GLU A 37 18.40 -9.44 -9.76
N ILE A 38 17.17 -9.88 -9.43
CA ILE A 38 16.55 -11.07 -10.04
C ILE A 38 16.37 -10.87 -11.55
N GLU A 39 15.83 -9.74 -11.98
CA GLU A 39 15.62 -9.42 -13.40
C GLU A 39 16.94 -9.44 -14.17
N THR A 40 18.00 -8.89 -13.57
CA THR A 40 19.37 -8.85 -14.13
C THR A 40 19.97 -10.26 -14.24
N ALA A 41 19.93 -11.03 -13.16
CA ALA A 41 20.47 -12.39 -13.13
C ALA A 41 19.74 -13.33 -14.11
N SER A 42 18.43 -13.15 -14.24
CA SER A 42 17.65 -13.95 -15.19
C SER A 42 17.93 -13.53 -16.63
N GLY A 43 18.33 -12.27 -16.87
CA GLY A 43 18.72 -11.75 -18.20
C GLY A 43 19.87 -12.48 -18.87
N VAL A 44 20.74 -13.16 -18.10
CA VAL A 44 21.87 -13.92 -18.63
C VAL A 44 21.56 -15.40 -18.90
N GLN A 45 20.29 -15.81 -18.79
CA GLN A 45 19.82 -17.19 -18.99
C GLN A 45 20.67 -18.23 -18.21
N PRO A 46 20.55 -18.24 -16.86
CA PRO A 46 21.48 -18.97 -16.00
C PRO A 46 21.34 -20.50 -16.05
N TRP A 47 20.30 -21.02 -16.72
CA TRP A 47 19.92 -22.44 -16.68
C TRP A 47 20.56 -23.31 -17.77
N GLY A 48 21.52 -22.77 -18.52
CA GLY A 48 22.14 -23.48 -19.65
C GLY A 48 21.36 -23.32 -20.95
N ARG A 49 21.99 -23.76 -22.05
CA ARG A 49 21.47 -23.63 -23.43
C ARG A 49 20.95 -24.94 -24.01
N ASP A 50 20.94 -26.01 -23.23
CA ASP A 50 20.38 -27.29 -23.63
C ASP A 50 18.84 -27.27 -23.52
N ASP A 51 18.21 -28.34 -23.99
CA ASP A 51 16.75 -28.43 -24.00
C ASP A 51 16.15 -28.39 -22.58
N ILE A 52 16.88 -28.92 -21.60
CA ILE A 52 16.48 -28.91 -20.18
C ILE A 52 16.50 -27.48 -19.64
N GLY A 53 17.60 -26.75 -19.86
CA GLY A 53 17.75 -25.35 -19.48
C GLY A 53 16.72 -24.45 -20.15
N ALA A 54 16.47 -24.66 -21.45
CA ALA A 54 15.45 -23.93 -22.19
C ALA A 54 14.04 -24.22 -21.65
N ALA A 55 13.73 -25.45 -21.25
CA ALA A 55 12.45 -25.79 -20.64
C ALA A 55 12.28 -25.14 -19.25
N PHE A 56 13.34 -25.14 -18.44
CA PHE A 56 13.32 -24.49 -17.13
C PHE A 56 13.15 -22.97 -17.27
N GLU A 57 13.92 -22.33 -18.15
CA GLU A 57 13.85 -20.88 -18.42
C GLU A 57 12.41 -20.46 -18.77
N ARG A 58 11.72 -21.18 -19.66
CA ARG A 58 10.35 -20.85 -20.06
C ARG A 58 9.38 -20.81 -18.88
N ASN A 59 9.43 -21.82 -18.02
CA ASN A 59 8.55 -21.91 -16.86
C ASN A 59 8.93 -20.89 -15.79
N TYR A 60 10.22 -20.76 -15.51
CA TYR A 60 10.76 -19.82 -14.52
C TYR A 60 10.41 -18.38 -14.89
N ARG A 61 10.66 -17.95 -16.14
CA ARG A 61 10.41 -16.57 -16.58
C ARG A 61 8.96 -16.13 -16.43
N GLY A 62 8.01 -17.01 -16.76
CA GLY A 62 6.59 -16.70 -16.61
C GLY A 62 6.20 -16.45 -15.14
N ILE A 63 6.73 -17.27 -14.23
CA ILE A 63 6.47 -17.16 -12.80
C ILE A 63 7.19 -15.92 -12.22
N GLU A 64 8.46 -15.73 -12.54
CA GLU A 64 9.29 -14.59 -12.13
C GLU A 64 8.58 -13.26 -12.45
N GLN A 65 8.19 -13.05 -13.71
CA GLN A 65 7.50 -11.83 -14.13
C GLN A 65 6.15 -11.63 -13.43
N THR A 66 5.45 -12.72 -13.10
CA THR A 66 4.18 -12.64 -12.38
C THR A 66 4.40 -12.22 -10.93
N VAL A 67 5.37 -12.81 -10.25
CA VAL A 67 5.73 -12.48 -8.87
C VAL A 67 6.25 -11.05 -8.77
N LEU A 68 7.16 -10.63 -9.65
CA LEU A 68 7.74 -9.28 -9.63
C LEU A 68 6.69 -8.18 -9.88
N ARG A 69 5.71 -8.44 -10.75
CA ARG A 69 4.57 -7.52 -10.95
C ARG A 69 3.65 -7.49 -9.75
N ALA A 70 3.32 -8.64 -9.17
CA ALA A 70 2.48 -8.71 -7.98
C ALA A 70 3.14 -7.98 -6.80
N TRP A 71 4.45 -8.17 -6.59
CA TRP A 71 5.21 -7.48 -5.57
C TRP A 71 5.16 -5.96 -5.73
N ALA A 72 5.40 -5.45 -6.94
CA ALA A 72 5.27 -4.02 -7.23
C ALA A 72 3.86 -3.50 -6.91
N GLY A 73 2.83 -4.27 -7.26
CA GLY A 73 1.44 -3.98 -6.95
C GLY A 73 1.15 -3.90 -5.45
N VAL A 74 1.68 -4.83 -4.64
CA VAL A 74 1.49 -4.83 -3.19
C VAL A 74 2.06 -3.57 -2.54
N GLY A 75 3.31 -3.20 -2.88
CA GLY A 75 3.93 -1.99 -2.34
C GLY A 75 3.11 -0.73 -2.65
N HIS A 76 2.67 -0.59 -3.90
CA HIS A 76 1.82 0.52 -4.31
C HIS A 76 0.48 0.56 -3.55
N ARG A 77 -0.20 -0.58 -3.43
CA ARG A 77 -1.51 -0.64 -2.74
C ARG A 77 -1.42 -0.32 -1.25
N LEU A 78 -0.35 -0.72 -0.57
CA LEU A 78 -0.10 -0.37 0.83
C LEU A 78 0.11 1.15 0.98
N THR A 79 0.88 1.76 0.09
CA THR A 79 1.13 3.21 0.08
C THR A 79 -0.17 4.01 -0.11
N GLU A 80 -0.98 3.62 -1.10
CA GLU A 80 -2.26 4.27 -1.38
C GLU A 80 -3.23 4.10 -0.20
N LEU A 81 -3.39 2.87 0.31
CA LEU A 81 -4.29 2.59 1.42
C LEU A 81 -3.91 3.37 2.69
N GLY A 82 -2.61 3.44 3.02
CA GLY A 82 -2.14 4.22 4.16
C GLY A 82 -2.45 5.71 4.01
N SER A 83 -2.22 6.25 2.81
CA SER A 83 -2.51 7.65 2.48
C SER A 83 -4.02 7.95 2.52
N ASP A 84 -4.85 7.04 2.03
CA ASP A 84 -6.31 7.13 2.07
C ASP A 84 -6.85 7.16 3.50
N VAL A 85 -6.32 6.31 4.38
CA VAL A 85 -6.68 6.30 5.80
C VAL A 85 -6.38 7.65 6.44
N VAL A 86 -5.18 8.22 6.23
CA VAL A 86 -4.83 9.54 6.77
C VAL A 86 -5.79 10.61 6.25
N ARG A 87 -6.05 10.63 4.93
CA ARG A 87 -6.97 11.60 4.32
C ARG A 87 -8.39 11.49 4.89
N ALA A 88 -8.88 10.27 5.09
CA ALA A 88 -10.22 10.02 5.62
C ALA A 88 -10.35 10.48 7.08
N VAL A 89 -9.34 10.22 7.92
CA VAL A 89 -9.30 10.69 9.31
C VAL A 89 -9.27 12.22 9.38
N ASP A 90 -8.40 12.86 8.60
CA ASP A 90 -8.28 14.32 8.58
C ASP A 90 -9.56 15.00 8.06
N ALA A 91 -10.27 14.37 7.11
CA ALA A 91 -11.56 14.86 6.63
C ALA A 91 -12.66 14.72 7.69
N SER A 92 -12.68 13.60 8.43
CA SER A 92 -13.66 13.36 9.49
C SER A 92 -13.48 14.36 10.64
N MET A 93 -12.25 14.55 11.13
CA MET A 93 -11.95 15.52 12.20
C MET A 93 -12.31 16.96 11.84
N ARG A 94 -12.09 17.37 10.59
CA ARG A 94 -12.50 18.70 10.10
C ARG A 94 -14.01 18.86 10.09
N THR A 95 -14.73 17.81 9.67
CA THR A 95 -16.20 17.80 9.63
C THR A 95 -16.79 17.89 11.04
N ASP A 96 -16.24 17.14 11.99
CA ASP A 96 -16.67 17.17 13.38
C ASP A 96 -16.42 18.55 14.02
N SER A 97 -15.24 19.13 13.79
CA SER A 97 -14.88 20.45 14.31
C SER A 97 -15.79 21.56 13.75
N ALA A 98 -16.09 21.51 12.45
CA ALA A 98 -17.00 22.45 11.81
C ALA A 98 -18.43 22.33 12.34
N SER A 99 -18.88 21.09 12.59
CA SER A 99 -20.21 20.79 13.14
C SER A 99 -20.33 21.26 14.59
N ALA A 100 -19.34 20.99 15.43
CA ALA A 100 -19.28 21.48 16.81
C ALA A 100 -19.38 23.02 16.87
N THR A 101 -18.57 23.71 16.07
CA THR A 101 -18.60 25.19 15.97
C THR A 101 -19.97 25.71 15.57
N ARG A 102 -20.67 25.01 14.66
CA ARG A 102 -22.03 25.41 14.24
C ARG A 102 -23.04 25.21 15.37
N LEU A 103 -22.93 24.13 16.13
CA LEU A 103 -23.83 23.85 17.25
C LEU A 103 -23.63 24.84 18.40
N ASP A 104 -22.38 25.18 18.74
CA ASP A 104 -22.07 26.19 19.76
C ASP A 104 -22.71 27.53 19.42
N ARG A 105 -22.58 27.99 18.17
CA ARG A 105 -23.23 29.24 17.71
C ARG A 105 -24.75 29.22 17.76
N VAL A 106 -25.39 28.05 17.71
CA VAL A 106 -26.85 27.91 17.83
C VAL A 106 -27.25 27.89 19.31
N ALA A 107 -26.44 27.27 20.18
CA ALA A 107 -26.66 27.28 21.61
C ALA A 107 -26.51 28.68 22.22
N ASP A 108 -25.51 29.46 21.76
CA ASP A 108 -25.23 30.82 22.23
C ASP A 108 -26.29 31.88 21.81
N LYS A 109 -27.20 31.49 20.91
CA LYS A 109 -28.32 32.32 20.43
C LYS A 109 -29.64 32.06 21.17
N ARG A 110 -29.66 31.16 22.16
CA ARG A 110 -30.82 30.87 23.02
C ARG A 110 -30.62 31.45 24.41
#